data_AF-Q5QSL4-F1
#
_entry.id   AF-Q5QSL4-F1
#
_cell.length_a   1.000
_cell.length_b   1.000
_cell.length_c   1.000
_cell.angle_alpha   90.00
_cell.angle_beta   90.00
_cell.angle_gamma   90.00
#
_symmetry.space_group_name_H-M   'P 1'
#
loop_
_entity.id
_entity.type
_entity.pdbx_description
1 polymer ?
#
loop_
_entity_poly.entity_id
_entity_poly.type
_entity_poly.pdbx_seq_one_letter_code
_entity_poly.pdbx_strand_id
1 'polypeptide(L)'
;MEVIHIEQPAFYTRELRSCLEQRHLLKSELPFRESVVDWHIQEGLIKTEEGIKKTKKGFICLRCGQHERSFFARYPCYRCSKCCVYCRSCVMMGRVSDCTPL
;
A
#
# COMPACT_ATOMS: atom_id res chain seq x y z
N MET A 1 -17.34 20.94 23.94
CA MET A 1 -15.97 20.97 23.38
C MET A 1 -15.35 19.63 23.71
N GLU A 2 -15.51 18.66 22.81
CA GLU A 2 -14.95 17.33 23.01
C GLU A 2 -13.43 17.44 22.91
N VAL A 3 -12.74 17.11 23.99
CA VAL A 3 -11.29 17.07 24.06
C VAL A 3 -10.85 15.92 23.18
N ILE A 4 -10.43 16.22 21.95
CA ILE A 4 -9.81 15.25 21.07
C ILE A 4 -8.47 14.91 21.73
N HIS A 5 -8.41 13.83 22.50
CA HIS A 5 -7.14 13.27 22.92
C HIS A 5 -6.39 12.90 21.64
N ILE A 6 -5.41 13.72 21.27
CA ILE A 6 -4.45 13.41 20.22
C ILE A 6 -3.53 12.35 20.83
N GLU A 7 -3.97 11.09 20.80
CA GLU A 7 -3.10 9.97 21.14
C GLU A 7 -1.86 10.05 20.24
N GLN A 8 -0.68 10.06 20.85
CA GLN A 8 0.56 10.20 20.12
C GLN A 8 0.75 9.00 19.18
N PRO A 9 1.14 9.21 17.90
CA PRO A 9 1.28 8.12 16.93
C PRO A 9 2.12 6.95 17.42
N ALA A 10 3.18 7.23 18.19
CA ALA A 10 4.09 6.22 18.76
C ALA A 10 3.37 5.12 19.57
N PHE A 11 2.21 5.42 20.17
CA PHE A 11 1.45 4.46 20.96
C PHE A 11 1.03 3.22 20.16
N TYR A 12 0.78 3.38 18.85
CA TYR A 12 0.29 2.31 17.97
C TYR A 12 1.39 1.43 17.37
N THR A 13 2.65 1.61 17.76
CA THR A 13 3.80 0.92 17.13
C THR A 13 3.64 -0.60 17.18
N ARG A 14 3.14 -1.14 18.29
CA ARG A 14 3.03 -2.60 18.48
C ARG A 14 1.90 -3.18 17.64
N GLU A 15 0.75 -2.54 17.65
CA GLU A 15 -0.45 -2.92 16.93
C GLU A 15 -0.20 -2.85 15.43
N LEU A 16 0.45 -1.77 14.98
CA LEU A 16 0.78 -1.57 13.58
C LEU A 16 1.80 -2.61 13.09
N ARG A 17 2.81 -2.95 13.89
CA ARG A 17 3.76 -4.05 13.59
C ARG A 17 3.05 -5.39 13.49
N SER A 18 2.19 -5.73 14.46
CA SER A 18 1.40 -6.97 14.40
C SER A 18 0.46 -6.99 13.19
N CYS A 19 -0.08 -5.84 12.79
CA CYS A 19 -0.85 -5.71 11.55
C CYS A 19 -0.02 -6.00 10.28
N LEU A 20 1.27 -5.72 10.28
CA LEU A 20 2.14 -5.91 9.12
C LEU A 20 2.91 -7.25 9.13
N GLU A 21 2.92 -7.97 10.24
CA GLU A 21 3.56 -9.28 10.34
C GLU A 21 3.11 -10.19 9.19
N GLN A 22 4.06 -10.50 8.29
CA GLN A 22 3.89 -11.37 7.13
C GLN A 22 2.82 -10.91 6.12
N ARG A 23 2.44 -9.63 6.11
CA ARG A 23 1.43 -9.07 5.21
C ARG A 23 1.96 -7.86 4.45
N HIS A 24 1.72 -7.83 3.14
CA HIS A 24 1.89 -6.64 2.31
C HIS A 24 0.51 -5.99 2.13
N LEU A 25 0.26 -4.91 2.87
CA LEU A 25 -1.04 -4.25 2.94
C LEU A 25 -0.95 -2.88 2.28
N LEU A 26 -1.97 -2.53 1.51
CA LEU A 26 -2.15 -1.14 1.11
C LEU A 26 -2.39 -0.30 2.36
N LYS A 27 -1.99 0.98 2.32
CA LYS A 27 -2.29 1.93 3.39
C LYS A 27 -3.79 1.98 3.75
N SER A 28 -4.67 1.81 2.76
CA SER A 28 -6.12 1.76 2.94
C SER A 28 -6.66 0.49 3.62
N GLU A 29 -5.84 -0.55 3.75
CA GLU A 29 -6.19 -1.80 4.43
C GLU A 29 -5.78 -1.79 5.91
N LEU A 30 -5.00 -0.79 6.33
CA LEU A 30 -4.56 -0.64 7.72
C LEU A 30 -5.69 -0.06 8.58
N PRO A 31 -5.98 -0.64 9.77
CA PRO A 31 -7.02 -0.16 10.67
C PRO A 31 -6.55 1.06 11.51
N PHE A 32 -5.79 1.97 10.90
CA PHE A 32 -5.21 3.14 11.54
C PHE A 32 -5.47 4.39 10.72
N ARG A 33 -5.45 5.56 11.37
CA ARG A 33 -5.50 6.84 10.67
C ARG A 33 -4.27 6.99 9.78
N GLU A 34 -4.45 7.61 8.61
CA GLU A 34 -3.35 7.85 7.68
C GLU A 34 -2.17 8.58 8.31
N SER A 35 -2.44 9.58 9.17
CA SER A 35 -1.41 10.33 9.88
C SER A 35 -0.56 9.47 10.82
N VAL A 36 -1.14 8.44 11.44
CA VAL A 36 -0.40 7.50 12.28
C VAL A 36 0.53 6.65 11.41
N VAL A 37 0.04 6.13 10.28
CA VAL A 37 0.85 5.32 9.36
C VAL A 37 1.98 6.15 8.76
N ASP A 38 1.69 7.36 8.29
CA ASP A 38 2.68 8.27 7.69
C ASP A 38 3.80 8.61 8.69
N TRP A 39 3.44 8.87 9.95
CA TRP A 39 4.43 9.11 10.99
C TRP A 39 5.37 7.91 11.18
N HIS A 40 4.84 6.67 11.22
CA HIS A 40 5.69 5.48 11.36
C HIS A 40 6.57 5.23 10.13
N ILE A 41 6.13 5.61 8.93
CA ILE A 41 6.95 5.58 7.71
C ILE A 41 8.08 6.62 7.82
N GLN A 42 7.75 7.85 8.23
CA GLN A 42 8.71 8.95 8.37
C GLN A 42 9.79 8.65 9.42
N GLU A 43 9.42 8.03 10.53
CA GLU A 43 10.36 7.59 11.58
C GLU A 43 11.12 6.31 11.22
N GLY A 44 10.86 5.71 10.05
CA GLY A 44 11.52 4.48 9.59
C GLY A 44 11.15 3.23 10.41
N LEU A 45 10.05 3.29 11.18
CA LEU A 45 9.55 2.17 11.99
C LEU A 45 8.88 1.09 11.13
N ILE A 46 8.36 1.50 9.97
CA ILE A 46 7.85 0.62 8.92
C ILE A 46 8.39 1.05 7.56
N LYS A 47 8.37 0.13 6.61
CA LYS A 47 8.86 0.36 5.25
C LYS A 47 7.71 0.24 4.28
N THR A 48 7.82 1.02 3.21
CA THR A 48 6.94 0.90 2.04
C THR A 48 7.66 0.19 0.91
N GLU A 49 6.93 -0.59 0.13
CA GLU A 49 7.44 -1.26 -1.07
C GLU A 49 6.62 -0.91 -2.32
N GLU A 50 7.21 -1.05 -3.50
CA GLU A 50 6.48 -0.86 -4.76
C GLU A 50 5.36 -1.91 -4.90
N GLY A 51 4.16 -1.51 -5.30
CA GLY A 51 3.09 -2.48 -5.56
C GLY A 51 3.34 -3.33 -6.82
N ILE A 52 3.85 -2.70 -7.88
CA ILE A 52 4.10 -3.33 -9.18
C ILE A 52 5.45 -2.88 -9.71
N LYS A 53 6.32 -3.86 -10.00
CA LYS A 53 7.64 -3.62 -10.57
C LYS A 53 7.64 -3.89 -12.07
N LYS A 54 8.20 -2.97 -12.86
CA LYS A 54 8.42 -3.17 -14.30
C LYS A 54 9.69 -3.99 -14.54
N THR A 55 9.60 -4.96 -15.45
CA THR A 55 10.71 -5.85 -15.83
C THR A 55 10.93 -5.81 -17.35
N LYS A 56 12.02 -6.41 -17.83
CA LYS A 56 12.26 -6.58 -19.28
C LYS A 56 11.15 -7.38 -19.97
N LYS A 57 10.45 -8.27 -19.23
CA LYS A 57 9.42 -9.16 -19.76
C LYS A 57 7.99 -8.67 -19.51
N GLY A 58 7.79 -7.55 -18.82
CA GLY A 58 6.45 -7.04 -18.50
C GLY A 58 6.40 -6.46 -17.10
N PHE A 59 5.49 -6.97 -16.26
CA PHE A 59 5.28 -6.51 -14.90
C PHE A 59 5.29 -7.69 -13.93
N ILE A 60 5.64 -7.43 -12.68
CA ILE A 60 5.42 -8.34 -11.55
C ILE A 60 4.72 -7.58 -10.43
N CYS A 61 3.66 -8.17 -9.88
CA CYS A 61 2.98 -7.65 -8.69
C CYS A 61 3.73 -8.12 -7.44
N LEU A 62 4.27 -7.19 -6.64
CA LEU A 62 5.01 -7.54 -5.43
C LEU A 62 4.10 -7.91 -4.25
N ARG A 63 2.78 -7.70 -4.38
CA ARG A 63 1.80 -8.21 -3.40
C ARG A 63 1.50 -9.69 -3.58
N CYS A 64 1.16 -10.12 -4.80
CA CYS A 64 0.64 -11.47 -5.06
C CYS A 64 1.54 -12.35 -5.94
N GLY A 65 2.65 -11.84 -6.45
CA GLY A 65 3.59 -12.58 -7.30
C GLY A 65 3.13 -12.82 -8.75
N GLN A 66 1.95 -12.32 -9.15
CA GLN A 66 1.49 -12.42 -10.54
C GLN A 66 2.47 -11.69 -11.47
N HIS A 67 2.80 -12.32 -12.60
CA HIS A 67 3.74 -11.87 -13.62
C HIS A 67 3.25 -12.13 -15.06
N GLU A 68 2.11 -12.80 -15.23
CA GLU A 68 1.45 -12.98 -16.52
C GLU A 68 0.88 -11.66 -17.04
N ARG A 69 1.27 -11.28 -18.26
CA ARG A 69 0.91 -9.97 -18.85
C ARG A 69 -0.60 -9.71 -18.94
N SER A 70 -1.40 -10.76 -19.16
CA SER A 70 -2.87 -10.69 -19.25
C SER A 70 -3.54 -10.20 -17.96
N PHE A 71 -2.87 -10.36 -16.81
CA PHE A 71 -3.36 -9.92 -15.51
C PHE A 71 -2.99 -8.47 -15.18
N PHE A 72 -2.37 -7.74 -16.10
CA PHE A 72 -2.07 -6.32 -15.93
C PHE A 72 -2.84 -5.47 -16.92
N ALA A 73 -3.39 -4.36 -16.43
CA ALA A 73 -4.12 -3.42 -17.27
C ALA A 73 -3.75 -1.98 -16.93
N ARG A 74 -3.86 -1.11 -17.93
CA ARG A 74 -3.59 0.32 -17.79
C ARG A 74 -4.89 1.08 -17.55
N TYR A 75 -4.83 2.16 -16.77
CA TYR A 75 -5.97 3.04 -16.52
C TYR A 75 -5.52 4.47 -16.23
N PRO A 76 -6.34 5.50 -16.55
CA PRO A 76 -6.09 6.86 -16.10
C PRO A 76 -6.30 6.94 -14.58
N CYS A 77 -5.24 7.19 -13.83
CA CYS A 77 -5.27 7.22 -12.38
C CYS A 77 -5.53 8.65 -11.88
N TYR A 78 -6.64 8.83 -11.15
CA TYR A 78 -6.98 10.11 -10.52
C TYR A 78 -6.01 10.52 -9.41
N ARG A 79 -5.38 9.56 -8.71
CA ARG A 79 -4.49 9.85 -7.57
C ARG A 79 -3.19 10.54 -7.97
N CYS A 80 -2.61 10.13 -9.10
CA CYS A 80 -1.31 10.63 -9.55
C CYS A 80 -1.37 11.31 -10.94
N SER A 81 -2.55 11.41 -11.53
CA SER A 81 -2.81 12.00 -12.85
C SER A 81 -2.00 11.38 -14.00
N LYS A 82 -1.64 10.09 -13.88
CA LYS A 82 -0.87 9.34 -14.88
C LYS A 82 -1.63 8.10 -15.34
N CYS A 83 -1.16 7.49 -16.43
CA CYS A 83 -1.64 6.19 -16.88
C CYS A 83 -0.94 5.07 -16.10
N CYS A 84 -1.58 4.58 -15.05
CA CYS A 84 -1.06 3.56 -14.13
C CYS A 84 -1.33 2.15 -14.63
N VAL A 85 -0.48 1.21 -14.20
CA VAL A 85 -0.74 -0.23 -14.32
C VAL A 85 -1.33 -0.75 -13.03
N TYR A 86 -2.30 -1.66 -13.08
CA TYR A 86 -2.80 -2.39 -11.92
C TYR A 86 -2.80 -3.90 -12.14
N CYS A 87 -2.74 -4.66 -11.05
CA CYS A 87 -2.84 -6.11 -11.04
C CYS A 87 -4.31 -6.55 -10.88
N ARG A 88 -4.84 -7.26 -11.88
CA ARG A 88 -6.21 -7.80 -11.87
C ARG A 88 -6.41 -8.84 -10.77
N SER A 89 -5.39 -9.63 -10.43
CA SER A 89 -5.46 -10.62 -9.36
C SER A 89 -5.67 -10.02 -7.97
N CYS A 90 -5.32 -8.74 -7.77
CA CYS A 90 -5.49 -8.07 -6.48
C CYS A 90 -6.81 -7.30 -6.35
N VAL A 91 -7.62 -7.16 -7.41
CA VAL A 91 -8.80 -6.25 -7.40
C VAL A 91 -9.76 -6.54 -6.26
N MET A 92 -10.09 -7.83 -6.01
CA MET A 92 -10.99 -8.23 -4.93
C MET A 92 -10.40 -8.03 -3.53
N MET A 93 -9.08 -7.96 -3.41
CA MET A 93 -8.35 -7.77 -2.15
C MET A 93 -7.84 -6.33 -1.98
N GLY A 94 -8.26 -5.40 -2.84
CA GLY A 94 -7.67 -4.06 -2.92
C GLY A 94 -6.74 -3.93 -4.13
N ARG A 95 -7.16 -3.08 -5.08
CA ARG A 95 -6.44 -2.86 -6.34
C ARG A 95 -5.03 -2.29 -6.10
N VAL A 96 -4.03 -3.17 -6.21
CA VAL A 96 -2.62 -2.77 -6.27
C VAL A 96 -2.32 -2.12 -7.62
N SER A 97 -1.79 -0.90 -7.57
CA SER A 97 -1.34 -0.16 -8.76
C SER A 97 0.13 0.20 -8.61
N ASP A 98 0.83 0.42 -9.72
CA ASP A 98 2.22 0.87 -9.73
C ASP A 98 2.46 2.16 -8.92
N CYS A 99 1.46 3.05 -8.83
CA CYS A 99 1.54 4.28 -8.05
C CYS A 99 1.08 4.15 -6.59
N THR A 100 0.71 2.95 -6.13
CA THR A 100 0.25 2.74 -4.74
C THR A 100 1.25 1.83 -4.03
N PRO A 101 2.01 2.36 -3.05
CA PRO A 101 2.92 1.54 -2.27
C PRO A 101 2.15 0.54 -1.39
N LEU A 102 2.82 -0.58 -1.11
CA LEU A 102 2.49 -1.57 -0.08
C LEU A 102 3.25 -1.25 1.20
#